data_AF-A0A842R569-F1
#
_entry.id   AF-A0A842R569-F1
#
_cell.length_a   1.000
_cell.length_b   1.000
_cell.length_c   1.000
_cell.angle_alpha   90.00
_cell.angle_beta   90.00
_cell.angle_gamma   90.00
#
_symmetry.space_group_name_H-M   'P 1'
#
loop_
_entity.id
_entity.type
_entity.pdbx_description
1 polymer ?
#
loop_
_entity_poly.entity_id
_entity_poly.type
_entity_poly.pdbx_seq_one_letter_code
_entity_poly.pdbx_strand_id
1 'polypeptide(L)'
;MNIIYILPLFVIGGVFLLIVNKKRKERQSQGAKRPASAEDIESLANPAAITAILFITLIYVTFFSGFTPIMPTPLDLITIVWYALFIIVFYFICRKEKRRYTGPRQELKIEKNLSLKYELIRKLTHLVIGMIIVCYTIIGPIFMNFMNFMLDAVPFFGISSLNVDPIYYGHYTVVFLVVISFLGLSTSEIVRVFFYPAYPLKAVKAIYRQKEIGAALGSHISLTVGVMAVILVYGPHYPDIVVASVSISAIADAAANLVGKKFGKHEYRTAISKKRKTFEGMLSATIVSFLLSLLFLIYRFGTYSFLLGFVAAGVMVLIDWLSPQVSDNLLNPLLTSTAMVIVAKILLLP
;
A
#
# COMPACT_ATOMS: atom_id res chain seq x y z
N MET A 1 9.33 -14.05 20.64
CA MET A 1 9.00 -14.79 19.40
C MET A 1 8.75 -13.87 18.19
N ASN A 2 8.69 -12.55 18.35
CA ASN A 2 8.25 -11.62 17.29
C ASN A 2 9.29 -11.28 16.20
N ILE A 3 10.56 -11.66 16.32
CA ILE A 3 11.59 -11.20 15.37
C ILE A 3 11.53 -11.99 14.04
N ILE A 4 11.09 -13.26 14.08
CA ILE A 4 11.20 -14.18 12.95
C ILE A 4 10.31 -13.72 11.77
N TYR A 5 9.11 -13.19 12.03
CA TYR A 5 8.23 -12.73 10.95
C TYR A 5 8.63 -11.35 10.38
N ILE A 6 9.35 -10.52 11.15
CA ILE A 6 9.82 -9.21 10.68
C ILE A 6 11.01 -9.39 9.74
N LEU A 7 11.79 -10.47 9.90
CA LEU A 7 12.98 -10.73 9.11
C LEU A 7 12.70 -10.72 7.60
N PRO A 8 11.68 -11.43 7.05
CA PRO A 8 11.29 -11.29 5.64
C PRO A 8 11.05 -9.84 5.20
N LEU A 9 10.43 -9.02 6.04
CA LEU A 9 10.14 -7.61 5.74
C LEU A 9 11.41 -6.77 5.70
N PHE A 10 12.35 -6.98 6.63
CA PHE A 10 13.68 -6.35 6.60
C PHE A 10 14.47 -6.76 5.35
N VAL A 11 14.44 -8.05 4.99
CA VAL A 11 15.11 -8.58 3.79
C VAL A 11 14.55 -7.90 2.53
N ILE A 12 13.23 -7.80 2.41
CA ILE A 12 12.59 -7.10 1.28
C ILE A 12 13.00 -5.62 1.23
N GLY A 13 13.01 -4.93 2.38
CA GLY A 13 13.51 -3.55 2.48
C GLY A 13 14.95 -3.42 1.98
N GLY A 14 15.83 -4.35 2.37
CA GLY A 14 17.20 -4.42 1.87
C GLY A 14 17.27 -4.63 0.35
N VAL A 15 16.45 -5.52 -0.20
CA VAL A 15 16.35 -5.74 -1.65
C VAL A 15 15.88 -4.48 -2.38
N PHE A 16 14.93 -3.73 -1.81
CA PHE A 16 14.50 -2.46 -2.40
C PHE A 16 15.64 -1.44 -2.46
N LEU A 17 16.50 -1.33 -1.43
CA LEU A 17 17.71 -0.51 -1.50
C LEU A 17 18.66 -0.95 -2.63
N LEU A 18 18.82 -2.26 -2.85
CA LEU A 18 19.62 -2.77 -3.96
C LEU A 18 19.04 -2.37 -5.32
N ILE A 19 17.71 -2.41 -5.46
CA ILE A 19 17.02 -1.92 -6.67
C ILE A 19 17.29 -0.43 -6.89
N VAL A 20 17.21 0.40 -5.85
CA VAL A 20 17.53 1.83 -5.94
C VAL A 20 18.96 2.04 -6.42
N ASN A 21 19.91 1.34 -5.79
CA ASN A 21 21.32 1.46 -6.12
C ASN A 21 21.62 1.02 -7.56
N LYS A 22 21.03 -0.09 -8.01
CA LYS A 22 21.13 -0.56 -9.40
C LYS A 22 20.65 0.51 -10.37
N LYS A 23 19.46 1.08 -10.14
CA LYS A 23 18.90 2.14 -11.01
C LYS A 23 19.74 3.41 -11.02
N ARG A 24 20.31 3.80 -9.87
CA ARG A 24 21.25 4.92 -9.78
C ARG A 24 22.50 4.68 -10.64
N LYS A 25 23.05 3.46 -10.62
CA LYS A 25 24.22 3.10 -11.45
C LYS A 25 23.90 3.08 -12.95
N GLU A 26 22.76 2.50 -13.34
CA GLU A 26 22.30 2.52 -14.73
C GLU A 26 22.25 3.96 -15.28
N ARG A 27 21.77 4.92 -14.47
CA ARG A 27 21.79 6.34 -14.84
C ARG A 27 23.18 6.92 -15.02
N GLN A 28 24.07 6.67 -14.06
CA GLN A 28 25.45 7.16 -14.15
C GLN A 28 26.13 6.66 -15.43
N SER A 29 25.84 5.41 -15.83
CA SER A 29 26.37 4.80 -17.05
C SER A 29 25.79 5.36 -18.35
N GLN A 30 24.54 5.85 -18.34
CA GLN A 30 23.90 6.46 -19.52
C GLN A 30 24.42 7.88 -19.83
N GLY A 31 25.39 8.36 -19.06
CA GLY A 31 26.04 9.64 -19.27
C GLY A 31 25.17 10.80 -18.81
N ALA A 32 25.63 11.51 -17.79
CA ALA A 32 25.01 12.70 -17.18
C ALA A 32 24.86 13.92 -18.12
N LYS A 33 24.74 13.71 -19.44
CA LYS A 33 24.65 14.77 -20.45
C LYS A 33 23.27 15.45 -20.51
N ARG A 34 22.25 14.94 -19.82
CA ARG A 34 20.94 15.60 -19.72
C ARG A 34 20.56 15.83 -18.26
N PRO A 35 20.03 17.02 -17.91
CA PRO A 35 19.49 17.26 -16.58
C PRO A 35 18.41 16.21 -16.27
N ALA A 36 18.39 15.71 -15.04
CA ALA A 36 17.43 14.71 -14.61
C ALA A 36 16.01 15.22 -14.83
N SER A 37 15.20 14.48 -15.56
CA SER A 37 13.79 14.83 -15.73
C SER A 37 13.03 14.71 -14.39
N ALA A 38 11.86 15.34 -14.27
CA ALA A 38 11.04 15.17 -13.07
C ALA A 38 10.65 13.70 -12.82
N GLU A 39 10.37 12.95 -13.89
CA GLU A 39 10.11 11.51 -13.83
C GLU A 39 11.34 10.73 -13.35
N ASP A 40 12.52 11.19 -13.74
CA ASP A 40 13.76 10.60 -13.29
C ASP A 40 13.93 10.73 -11.79
N ILE A 41 13.70 11.93 -11.25
CA ILE A 41 13.83 12.17 -9.81
C ILE A 41 12.78 11.34 -9.05
N GLU A 42 11.53 11.32 -9.51
CA GLU A 42 10.43 10.53 -8.93
C GLU A 42 10.77 9.03 -8.89
N SER A 43 11.40 8.49 -9.93
CA SER A 43 11.79 7.07 -9.98
C SER A 43 12.84 6.64 -8.95
N LEU A 44 13.60 7.59 -8.38
CA LEU A 44 14.56 7.34 -7.30
C LEU A 44 13.98 7.69 -5.92
N ALA A 45 13.27 8.82 -5.83
CA ALA A 45 12.67 9.30 -4.59
C ALA A 45 11.62 8.31 -4.04
N ASN A 46 10.80 7.72 -4.92
CA ASN A 46 9.77 6.77 -4.53
C ASN A 46 10.31 5.55 -3.79
N PRO A 47 11.22 4.74 -4.38
CA PRO A 47 11.78 3.60 -3.67
C PRO A 47 12.50 3.94 -2.36
N ALA A 48 13.20 5.08 -2.32
CA ALA A 48 13.88 5.53 -1.11
C ALA A 48 12.85 5.83 0.00
N ALA A 49 11.77 6.56 -0.33
CA ALA A 49 10.69 6.84 0.60
C ALA A 49 9.98 5.56 1.06
N ILE A 50 9.64 4.65 0.15
CA ILE A 50 9.02 3.35 0.46
C ILE A 50 9.90 2.57 1.46
N THR A 51 11.19 2.50 1.18
CA THR A 51 12.13 1.74 2.01
C THR A 51 12.33 2.38 3.38
N ALA A 52 12.44 3.71 3.43
CA ALA A 52 12.54 4.45 4.67
C ALA A 52 11.29 4.27 5.54
N ILE A 53 10.09 4.43 4.97
CA ILE A 53 8.83 4.22 5.67
C ILE A 53 8.73 2.78 6.18
N LEU A 54 9.08 1.78 5.36
CA LEU A 54 9.08 0.39 5.79
C LEU A 54 9.97 0.20 7.02
N PHE A 55 11.23 0.63 6.98
CA PHE A 55 12.13 0.48 8.13
C PHE A 55 11.66 1.26 9.36
N ILE A 56 11.21 2.50 9.20
CA ILE A 56 10.69 3.32 10.30
C ILE A 56 9.49 2.63 10.95
N THR A 57 8.56 2.12 10.16
CA THR A 57 7.41 1.35 10.66
C THR A 57 7.87 0.11 11.42
N LEU A 58 8.78 -0.68 10.85
CA LEU A 58 9.26 -1.90 11.52
C LEU A 58 9.98 -1.59 12.83
N ILE A 59 10.83 -0.56 12.86
CA ILE A 59 11.52 -0.10 14.08
C ILE A 59 10.50 0.40 15.10
N TYR A 60 9.56 1.25 14.70
CA TYR A 60 8.51 1.77 15.58
C TYR A 60 7.71 0.64 16.23
N VAL A 61 7.26 -0.32 15.43
CA VAL A 61 6.43 -1.43 15.87
C VAL A 61 7.24 -2.44 16.70
N THR A 62 8.55 -2.57 16.47
CA THR A 62 9.41 -3.46 17.27
C THR A 62 9.73 -2.88 18.64
N PHE A 63 10.01 -1.58 18.71
CA PHE A 63 10.62 -0.98 19.90
C PHE A 63 9.71 -0.01 20.66
N PHE A 64 8.70 0.59 20.04
CA PHE A 64 7.98 1.74 20.58
C PHE A 64 6.47 1.57 20.70
N SER A 65 5.84 0.69 19.92
CA SER A 65 4.38 0.54 19.95
C SER A 65 3.85 0.07 21.30
N GLY A 66 4.66 -0.62 22.13
CA GLY A 66 4.23 -1.27 23.37
C GLY A 66 3.26 -2.45 23.14
N PHE A 67 2.59 -2.45 21.99
CA PHE A 67 1.87 -3.56 21.41
C PHE A 67 2.87 -4.64 21.02
N THR A 68 2.80 -5.83 21.64
CA THR A 68 3.61 -6.98 21.23
C THR A 68 3.39 -7.20 19.75
N PRO A 69 4.39 -6.91 18.90
CA PRO A 69 4.08 -6.77 17.50
C PRO A 69 3.82 -8.15 16.93
N ILE A 70 2.59 -8.26 16.42
CA ILE A 70 2.18 -8.86 15.16
C ILE A 70 2.01 -10.38 15.18
N MET A 71 0.75 -10.71 14.89
CA MET A 71 0.17 -12.02 14.65
C MET A 71 0.36 -13.03 15.79
N PRO A 72 -0.70 -13.31 16.57
CA PRO A 72 -0.60 -14.31 17.61
C PRO A 72 -0.27 -15.68 16.99
N THR A 73 0.59 -16.44 17.65
CA THR A 73 0.89 -17.81 17.24
C THR A 73 -0.41 -18.62 17.19
N PRO A 74 -0.73 -19.30 16.07
CA PRO A 74 0.19 -19.72 14.99
C PRO A 74 0.12 -18.89 13.70
N LEU A 75 -0.53 -17.72 13.67
CA LEU A 75 -0.67 -16.92 12.43
C LEU A 75 0.68 -16.48 11.86
N ASP A 76 1.66 -16.24 12.72
CA ASP A 76 3.05 -15.98 12.37
C ASP A 76 3.68 -17.15 11.61
N LEU A 77 3.56 -18.38 12.12
CA LEU A 77 4.04 -19.61 11.49
C LEU A 77 3.32 -19.87 10.17
N ILE A 78 2.00 -19.70 10.14
CA ILE A 78 1.20 -19.83 8.92
C ILE A 78 1.68 -18.85 7.85
N THR A 79 2.02 -17.62 8.23
CA THR A 79 2.55 -16.61 7.31
C THR A 79 3.89 -17.05 6.71
N ILE A 80 4.79 -17.56 7.55
CA ILE A 80 6.11 -18.05 7.11
C ILE A 80 5.96 -19.24 6.17
N VAL A 81 5.15 -20.23 6.55
CA VAL A 81 4.88 -21.44 5.74
C VAL A 81 4.22 -21.04 4.42
N TRP A 82 3.20 -20.18 4.46
CA TRP A 82 2.55 -19.66 3.26
C TRP A 82 3.55 -18.97 2.34
N TYR A 83 4.43 -18.13 2.88
CA TYR A 83 5.40 -17.40 2.05
C TYR A 83 6.45 -18.33 1.44
N ALA A 84 6.93 -19.33 2.18
CA ALA A 84 7.82 -20.36 1.65
C ALA A 84 7.18 -21.13 0.49
N LEU A 85 5.92 -21.58 0.67
CA LEU A 85 5.16 -22.26 -0.38
C LEU A 85 4.91 -21.34 -1.58
N PHE A 86 4.57 -20.07 -1.32
CA PHE A 86 4.37 -19.06 -2.36
C PHE A 86 5.64 -18.88 -3.20
N ILE A 87 6.83 -18.74 -2.59
CA ILE A 87 8.09 -18.61 -3.32
C ILE A 87 8.33 -19.83 -4.22
N ILE A 88 8.10 -21.05 -3.70
CA ILE A 88 8.28 -22.28 -4.47
C ILE A 88 7.35 -22.31 -5.68
N VAL A 89 6.05 -22.10 -5.47
CA VAL A 89 5.04 -22.08 -6.54
C VAL A 89 5.36 -20.99 -7.54
N PHE A 90 5.63 -19.77 -7.07
CA PHE A 90 5.93 -18.62 -7.91
C PHE A 90 7.20 -18.84 -8.75
N TYR A 91 8.23 -19.46 -8.19
CA TYR A 91 9.43 -19.87 -8.90
C TYR A 91 9.12 -20.82 -10.07
N PHE A 92 8.29 -21.85 -9.84
CA PHE A 92 7.90 -22.77 -10.91
C PHE A 92 7.10 -22.07 -12.02
N ILE A 93 6.22 -21.14 -11.67
CA ILE A 93 5.48 -20.33 -12.64
C ILE A 93 6.45 -19.47 -13.46
N CYS A 94 7.40 -18.78 -12.82
CA CYS A 94 8.43 -18.00 -13.50
C CYS A 94 9.30 -18.86 -14.43
N ARG A 95 9.69 -20.06 -13.98
CA ARG A 95 10.46 -21.02 -14.79
C ARG A 95 9.68 -21.48 -16.02
N LYS A 96 8.37 -21.73 -15.87
CA LYS A 96 7.47 -22.08 -16.97
C LYS A 96 7.38 -20.96 -17.99
N GLU A 97 7.23 -19.71 -17.54
CA GLU A 97 7.16 -18.56 -18.45
C GLU A 97 8.49 -18.30 -19.16
N LYS A 98 9.61 -18.42 -18.44
CA LYS A 98 10.96 -18.32 -19.02
C LYS A 98 11.18 -19.35 -20.15
N ARG A 99 10.70 -20.58 -20.00
CA ARG A 99 10.79 -21.62 -21.04
C ARG A 99 9.94 -21.33 -22.28
N ARG A 100 8.82 -20.63 -22.10
CA ARG A 100 7.92 -20.24 -23.20
C ARG A 100 8.41 -19.02 -23.96
N TYR A 101 9.34 -18.27 -23.37
CA TYR A 101 9.92 -17.08 -23.97
C TYR A 101 10.99 -17.47 -25.00
N THR A 102 10.59 -17.58 -26.26
CA THR A 102 11.49 -17.87 -27.40
C THR A 102 11.78 -16.63 -28.27
N GLY A 103 11.20 -15.48 -27.94
CA GLY A 103 11.22 -14.29 -28.79
C GLY A 103 12.34 -13.29 -28.46
N PRO A 104 12.73 -12.43 -29.43
CA PRO A 104 13.50 -11.22 -29.15
C PRO A 104 12.74 -10.32 -28.18
N ARG A 105 13.46 -9.43 -27.48
CA ARG A 105 12.89 -8.49 -26.51
C ARG A 105 11.75 -7.71 -27.18
N GLN A 106 10.50 -8.07 -26.90
CA GLN A 106 9.36 -7.34 -27.42
C GLN A 106 9.49 -5.89 -26.95
N GLU A 107 9.69 -4.98 -27.89
CA GLU A 107 9.45 -3.56 -27.66
C GLU A 107 7.98 -3.44 -27.30
N LEU A 108 7.69 -3.19 -26.02
CA LEU A 108 6.33 -2.92 -25.59
C LEU A 108 5.82 -1.75 -26.44
N LYS A 109 4.67 -1.89 -27.10
CA LYS A 109 3.98 -0.72 -27.65
C LYS A 109 3.64 0.19 -26.48
N ILE A 110 4.41 1.26 -26.37
CA ILE A 110 4.36 2.16 -25.23
C ILE A 110 3.26 3.18 -25.47
N GLU A 111 2.06 2.91 -24.97
CA GLU A 111 1.02 3.93 -24.93
C GLU A 111 1.27 4.88 -23.75
N LYS A 112 1.44 6.18 -24.06
CA LYS A 112 1.70 7.23 -23.06
C LYS A 112 0.49 7.43 -22.14
N ASN A 113 -0.72 7.19 -22.64
CA ASN A 113 -1.97 7.30 -21.91
C ASN A 113 -2.74 5.98 -22.00
N LEU A 114 -2.99 5.35 -20.85
CA LEU A 114 -3.88 4.19 -20.76
C LEU A 114 -5.31 4.61 -21.13
N SER A 115 -6.02 3.75 -21.84
CA SER A 115 -7.46 3.93 -22.05
C SER A 115 -8.22 3.96 -20.73
N LEU A 116 -9.36 4.64 -20.71
CA LEU A 116 -10.20 4.76 -19.51
C LEU A 116 -10.59 3.38 -18.94
N LYS A 117 -10.78 2.37 -19.80
CA LYS A 117 -11.04 0.99 -19.40
C LYS A 117 -9.91 0.40 -18.56
N TYR A 118 -8.66 0.52 -19.01
CA TYR A 118 -7.53 -0.03 -18.25
C TYR A 118 -7.24 0.76 -16.98
N GLU A 119 -7.50 2.06 -16.97
CA GLU A 119 -7.40 2.83 -15.74
C GLU A 119 -8.47 2.46 -14.71
N LEU A 120 -9.70 2.19 -15.16
CA LEU A 120 -10.75 1.69 -14.29
C LEU A 120 -10.36 0.34 -13.70
N ILE A 121 -9.87 -0.60 -14.52
CA ILE A 121 -9.39 -1.91 -14.05
C ILE A 121 -8.28 -1.72 -13.00
N ARG A 122 -7.32 -0.85 -13.27
CA ARG A 122 -6.24 -0.56 -12.33
C ARG A 122 -6.75 0.07 -11.03
N LYS A 123 -7.72 0.99 -11.07
CA LYS A 123 -8.30 1.55 -9.84
C LYS A 123 -9.21 0.55 -9.12
N LEU A 124 -9.84 -0.37 -9.84
CA LEU A 124 -10.60 -1.47 -9.25
C LEU A 124 -9.69 -2.44 -8.50
N THR A 125 -8.46 -2.69 -8.95
CA THR A 125 -7.50 -3.47 -8.14
C THR A 125 -7.07 -2.74 -6.87
N HIS A 126 -7.16 -1.40 -6.83
CA HIS A 126 -6.98 -0.65 -5.58
C HIS A 126 -8.21 -0.78 -4.68
N LEU A 127 -9.40 -1.08 -5.22
CA LEU A 127 -10.62 -1.32 -4.43
C LEU A 127 -10.55 -2.64 -3.63
N VAL A 128 -9.63 -3.54 -3.96
CA VAL A 128 -9.27 -4.70 -3.09
C VAL A 128 -8.92 -4.24 -1.67
N ILE A 129 -8.42 -3.01 -1.52
CA ILE A 129 -8.17 -2.37 -0.22
C ILE A 129 -9.47 -2.18 0.56
N GLY A 130 -10.62 -2.00 -0.09
CA GLY A 130 -11.94 -2.03 0.56
C GLY A 130 -12.23 -3.34 1.29
N MET A 131 -11.57 -4.45 0.93
CA MET A 131 -11.65 -5.69 1.72
C MET A 131 -11.05 -5.53 3.12
N ILE A 132 -10.16 -4.57 3.36
CA ILE A 132 -9.62 -4.29 4.70
C ILE A 132 -10.74 -3.92 5.67
N ILE A 133 -11.75 -3.19 5.20
CA ILE A 133 -12.92 -2.80 6.00
C ILE A 133 -13.71 -4.03 6.42
N VAL A 134 -14.03 -4.88 5.44
CA VAL A 134 -14.73 -6.15 5.65
C VAL A 134 -13.91 -7.06 6.56
N CYS A 135 -12.58 -7.00 6.49
CA CYS A 135 -11.69 -7.75 7.36
C CYS A 135 -11.70 -7.26 8.81
N TYR A 136 -11.72 -5.95 9.03
CA TYR A 136 -11.83 -5.40 10.38
C TYR A 136 -13.15 -5.77 11.06
N THR A 137 -14.26 -5.74 10.33
CA THR A 137 -15.61 -5.81 10.94
C THR A 137 -16.27 -7.19 10.87
N ILE A 138 -16.06 -7.94 9.80
CA ILE A 138 -16.81 -9.18 9.52
C ILE A 138 -15.88 -10.39 9.52
N ILE A 139 -14.85 -10.39 8.65
CA ILE A 139 -14.01 -11.57 8.46
C ILE A 139 -13.13 -11.79 9.69
N GLY A 140 -12.68 -10.74 10.37
CA GLY A 140 -11.82 -10.85 11.55
C GLY A 140 -12.39 -11.74 12.65
N PRO A 141 -13.58 -11.44 13.18
CA PRO A 141 -14.23 -12.28 14.19
C PRO A 141 -14.46 -13.73 13.70
N ILE A 142 -14.92 -13.91 12.46
CA ILE A 142 -15.18 -15.25 11.89
C ILE A 142 -13.88 -16.04 11.77
N PHE A 143 -12.83 -15.43 11.23
CA PHE A 143 -11.53 -16.04 11.02
C PHE A 143 -10.89 -16.44 12.34
N MET A 144 -10.95 -15.59 13.36
CA MET A 144 -10.36 -15.89 14.66
C MET A 144 -11.13 -16.96 15.44
N ASN A 145 -12.46 -17.00 15.33
CA ASN A 145 -13.25 -18.11 15.87
C ASN A 145 -12.88 -19.43 15.18
N PHE A 146 -12.70 -19.42 13.86
CA PHE A 146 -12.20 -20.57 13.13
C PHE A 146 -10.80 -20.99 13.57
N MET A 147 -9.89 -20.03 13.79
CA MET A 147 -8.54 -20.31 14.27
C MET A 147 -8.52 -20.93 15.67
N ASN A 148 -9.33 -20.42 16.60
CA ASN A 148 -9.47 -21.00 17.94
C ASN A 148 -10.03 -22.43 17.86
N PHE A 149 -11.07 -22.64 17.05
CA PHE A 149 -11.61 -23.99 16.82
C PHE A 149 -10.55 -24.97 16.28
N MET A 150 -9.71 -24.52 15.34
CA MET A 150 -8.62 -25.34 14.80
C MET A 150 -7.55 -25.66 15.84
N LEU A 151 -7.25 -24.72 16.75
CA LEU A 151 -6.30 -24.93 17.85
C LEU A 151 -6.84 -25.91 18.89
N ASP A 152 -8.13 -25.80 19.23
CA ASP A 152 -8.81 -26.75 20.12
C ASP A 152 -8.83 -28.16 19.53
N ALA A 153 -9.03 -28.28 18.21
CA ALA A 153 -9.07 -29.56 17.51
C ALA A 153 -7.69 -30.22 17.34
N VAL A 154 -6.61 -29.44 17.37
CA VAL A 154 -5.24 -29.92 17.13
C VAL A 154 -4.34 -29.50 18.30
N PRO A 155 -4.32 -30.27 19.42
CA PRO A 155 -3.53 -29.95 20.61
C PRO A 155 -2.00 -30.01 20.39
N PHE A 156 -1.55 -30.24 19.16
CA PHE A 156 -0.16 -30.47 18.75
C PHE A 156 0.79 -29.35 19.18
N PHE A 157 0.31 -28.12 19.35
CA PHE A 157 1.15 -26.98 19.72
C PHE A 157 1.17 -26.67 21.23
N GLY A 158 0.39 -27.37 22.05
CA GLY A 158 0.24 -27.02 23.48
C GLY A 158 -0.36 -25.64 23.72
N ILE A 159 -0.93 -25.02 22.67
CA ILE A 159 -1.64 -23.73 22.72
C ILE A 159 -3.12 -24.06 22.65
N SER A 160 -3.82 -23.96 23.79
CA SER A 160 -5.25 -24.26 23.85
C SER A 160 -6.12 -23.14 23.27
N SER A 161 -5.64 -21.90 23.19
CA SER A 161 -6.39 -20.81 22.57
C SER A 161 -5.49 -19.62 22.25
N LEU A 162 -5.93 -18.78 21.31
CA LEU A 162 -5.36 -17.44 21.14
C LEU A 162 -5.83 -16.62 22.33
N ASN A 163 -5.00 -16.48 23.37
CA ASN A 163 -5.31 -15.65 24.54
C ASN A 163 -5.23 -14.16 24.17
N VAL A 164 -6.18 -13.73 23.35
CA VAL A 164 -6.20 -12.43 22.69
C VAL A 164 -7.60 -11.88 22.86
N ASP A 165 -7.68 -10.61 23.28
CA ASP A 165 -8.96 -9.92 23.37
C ASP A 165 -9.66 -9.91 21.98
N PRO A 166 -10.91 -10.40 21.88
CA PRO A 166 -11.70 -10.39 20.66
C PRO A 166 -11.74 -9.04 19.95
N ILE A 167 -11.58 -7.92 20.67
CA ILE A 167 -11.52 -6.57 20.09
C ILE A 167 -10.39 -6.42 19.05
N TYR A 168 -9.32 -7.22 19.13
CA TYR A 168 -8.19 -7.18 18.23
C TYR A 168 -8.26 -8.20 17.07
N TYR A 169 -9.29 -9.04 17.02
CA TYR A 169 -9.41 -10.09 15.99
C TYR A 169 -9.41 -9.53 14.57
N GLY A 170 -10.14 -8.44 14.35
CA GLY A 170 -10.12 -7.69 13.09
C GLY A 170 -8.73 -7.19 12.72
N HIS A 171 -8.02 -6.60 13.68
CA HIS A 171 -6.68 -6.06 13.46
C HIS A 171 -5.68 -7.16 13.06
N TYR A 172 -5.61 -8.27 13.79
CA TYR A 172 -4.67 -9.34 13.46
C TYR A 172 -4.94 -9.97 12.10
N THR A 173 -6.22 -10.16 11.75
CA THR A 173 -6.62 -10.68 10.45
C THR A 173 -6.19 -9.74 9.33
N VAL A 174 -6.38 -8.43 9.51
CA VAL A 174 -5.95 -7.42 8.54
C VAL A 174 -4.43 -7.41 8.40
N VAL A 175 -3.69 -7.44 9.50
CA VAL A 175 -2.22 -7.49 9.48
C VAL A 175 -1.73 -8.73 8.74
N PHE A 176 -2.29 -9.91 9.04
CA PHE A 176 -2.01 -11.15 8.34
C PHE A 176 -2.19 -10.99 6.82
N LEU A 177 -3.37 -10.55 6.39
CA LEU A 177 -3.71 -10.42 4.97
C LEU A 177 -2.85 -9.38 4.24
N VAL A 178 -2.55 -8.26 4.89
CA VAL A 178 -1.72 -7.20 4.30
C VAL A 178 -0.26 -7.63 4.21
N VAL A 179 0.27 -8.32 5.22
CA VAL A 179 1.65 -8.85 5.19
C VAL A 179 1.80 -9.90 4.09
N ILE A 180 0.92 -10.90 3.99
CA ILE A 180 1.02 -11.90 2.91
C ILE A 180 0.88 -11.25 1.53
N SER A 181 0.00 -10.24 1.40
CA SER A 181 -0.16 -9.49 0.15
C SER A 181 1.10 -8.71 -0.19
N PHE A 182 1.72 -8.03 0.78
CA PHE A 182 2.97 -7.30 0.60
C PHE A 182 4.12 -8.23 0.18
N LEU A 183 4.26 -9.38 0.83
CA LEU A 183 5.27 -10.38 0.50
C LEU A 183 5.10 -10.91 -0.94
N GLY A 184 3.86 -11.24 -1.32
CA GLY A 184 3.53 -11.70 -2.67
C GLY A 184 3.78 -10.64 -3.74
N LEU A 185 3.29 -9.41 -3.53
CA LEU A 185 3.48 -8.29 -4.45
C LEU A 185 4.96 -7.90 -4.58
N SER A 186 5.70 -7.87 -3.48
CA SER A 186 7.13 -7.55 -3.50
C SER A 186 7.94 -8.60 -4.27
N THR A 187 7.62 -9.89 -4.09
CA THR A 187 8.27 -10.97 -4.84
C THR A 187 7.98 -10.85 -6.34
N SER A 188 6.72 -10.58 -6.68
CA SER A 188 6.31 -10.32 -8.06
C SER A 188 7.06 -9.12 -8.66
N GLU A 189 7.22 -8.05 -7.89
CA GLU A 189 7.91 -6.84 -8.31
C GLU A 189 9.43 -7.05 -8.48
N ILE A 190 10.07 -7.82 -7.60
CA ILE A 190 11.48 -8.21 -7.74
C ILE A 190 11.67 -8.98 -9.05
N VAL A 191 10.79 -9.94 -9.35
CA VAL A 191 10.84 -10.66 -10.64
C VAL A 191 10.61 -9.73 -11.82
N ARG A 192 9.68 -8.77 -11.73
CA ARG A 192 9.45 -7.76 -12.78
C ARG A 192 10.73 -6.95 -13.06
N VAL A 193 11.41 -6.50 -12.01
CA VAL A 193 12.57 -5.61 -12.11
C VAL A 193 13.83 -6.34 -12.57
N PHE A 194 14.11 -7.54 -12.05
CA PHE A 194 15.33 -8.28 -12.35
C PHE A 194 15.17 -9.28 -13.49
N PHE A 195 13.98 -9.83 -13.69
CA PHE A 195 13.71 -10.96 -14.59
C PHE A 195 12.46 -10.71 -15.44
N TYR A 196 12.33 -9.50 -16.01
CA TYR A 196 11.17 -9.08 -16.80
C TYR A 196 10.66 -10.11 -17.83
N PRO A 197 11.51 -10.81 -18.62
CA PRO A 197 11.05 -11.83 -19.57
C PRO A 197 10.38 -13.05 -18.92
N ALA A 198 10.69 -13.32 -17.65
CA ALA A 198 10.12 -14.41 -16.87
C ALA A 198 8.91 -13.98 -16.02
N TYR A 199 8.46 -12.72 -16.14
CA TYR A 199 7.36 -12.19 -15.33
C TYR A 199 6.03 -12.87 -15.69
N PRO A 200 5.41 -13.62 -14.75
CA PRO A 200 4.32 -14.53 -15.11
C PRO A 200 2.94 -13.86 -15.22
N LEU A 201 2.78 -12.63 -14.71
CA LEU A 201 1.47 -11.99 -14.60
C LEU A 201 1.15 -11.11 -15.84
N LYS A 202 0.71 -11.75 -16.93
CA LYS A 202 0.37 -11.08 -18.20
C LYS A 202 -0.72 -10.01 -18.07
N ALA A 203 -1.75 -10.26 -17.25
CA ALA A 203 -2.80 -9.27 -16.99
C ALA A 203 -2.25 -8.01 -16.32
N VAL A 204 -1.31 -8.18 -15.38
CA VAL A 204 -0.64 -7.05 -14.71
C VAL A 204 0.31 -6.33 -15.69
N LYS A 205 0.93 -7.06 -16.62
CA LYS A 205 1.73 -6.46 -17.70
C LYS A 205 0.93 -5.47 -18.55
N ALA A 206 -0.35 -5.76 -18.81
CA ALA A 206 -1.22 -4.93 -19.65
C ALA A 206 -1.65 -3.60 -19.01
N ILE A 207 -1.51 -3.45 -17.69
CA ILE A 207 -1.96 -2.26 -16.94
C ILE A 207 -0.83 -1.33 -16.51
N TYR A 208 0.44 -1.69 -16.73
CA TYR A 208 1.57 -0.84 -16.36
C TYR A 208 1.69 0.37 -17.30
N ARG A 209 1.94 1.55 -16.73
CA ARG A 209 2.29 2.75 -17.49
C ARG A 209 3.74 2.71 -17.96
N GLN A 210 4.06 3.48 -19.00
CA GLN A 210 5.45 3.70 -19.47
C GLN A 210 6.40 4.07 -18.32
N LYS A 211 5.96 5.01 -17.47
CA LYS A 211 6.74 5.44 -16.30
C LYS A 211 6.95 4.32 -15.27
N GLU A 212 6.06 3.33 -15.20
CA GLU A 212 6.14 2.21 -14.25
C GLU A 212 7.03 1.08 -14.76
N ILE A 213 7.12 0.90 -16.09
CA ILE A 213 8.07 -0.05 -16.72
C ILE A 213 9.51 0.40 -16.46
N GLY A 214 9.77 1.72 -16.49
CA GLY A 214 11.07 2.31 -16.17
C GLY A 214 11.30 2.59 -14.68
N ALA A 215 10.23 2.67 -13.87
CA ALA A 215 10.33 2.91 -12.44
C ALA A 215 11.00 1.75 -11.71
N ALA A 216 11.79 2.12 -10.70
CA ALA A 216 12.41 1.18 -9.78
C ALA A 216 11.37 0.33 -9.02
N LEU A 217 10.25 0.92 -8.59
CA LEU A 217 9.14 0.22 -7.93
C LEU A 217 7.79 0.77 -8.42
N GLY A 218 6.81 -0.12 -8.54
CA GLY A 218 5.45 0.17 -9.02
C GLY A 218 4.59 0.85 -7.96
N SER A 219 3.58 1.59 -8.41
CA SER A 219 2.69 2.37 -7.54
C SER A 219 1.87 1.53 -6.55
N HIS A 220 1.70 0.23 -6.83
CA HIS A 220 1.03 -0.70 -5.94
C HIS A 220 1.89 -1.01 -4.71
N ILE A 221 3.22 -1.09 -4.84
CA ILE A 221 4.12 -1.25 -3.69
C ILE A 221 4.06 -0.02 -2.78
N SER A 222 4.07 1.19 -3.37
CA SER A 222 3.90 2.44 -2.62
C SER A 222 2.63 2.42 -1.76
N LEU A 223 1.52 1.99 -2.37
CA LEU A 223 0.24 1.90 -1.69
C LEU A 223 0.25 0.84 -0.59
N THR A 224 0.72 -0.37 -0.90
CA THR A 224 0.77 -1.46 0.08
C THR A 224 1.64 -1.09 1.28
N VAL A 225 2.79 -0.46 1.08
CA VAL A 225 3.64 -0.01 2.20
C VAL A 225 2.98 1.11 2.99
N GLY A 226 2.35 2.09 2.33
CA GLY A 226 1.60 3.15 3.02
C GLY A 226 0.46 2.59 3.88
N VAL A 227 -0.36 1.69 3.31
CA VAL A 227 -1.47 1.02 4.00
C VAL A 227 -0.96 0.13 5.13
N MET A 228 0.09 -0.66 4.90
CA MET A 228 0.69 -1.50 5.94
C MET A 228 1.24 -0.66 7.09
N ALA A 229 1.90 0.45 6.79
CA ALA A 229 2.43 1.35 7.81
C ALA A 229 1.33 1.92 8.72
N VAL A 230 0.23 2.44 8.14
CA VAL A 230 -0.85 2.99 8.96
C VAL A 230 -1.59 1.93 9.77
N ILE A 231 -1.76 0.72 9.22
CA ILE A 231 -2.35 -0.41 9.94
C ILE A 231 -1.48 -0.80 11.13
N LEU A 232 -0.18 -0.98 10.92
CA LEU A 232 0.72 -1.42 11.99
C LEU A 232 0.93 -0.35 13.08
N VAL A 233 0.98 0.93 12.70
CA VAL A 233 1.25 2.03 13.62
C VAL A 233 -0.02 2.48 14.35
N TYR A 234 -1.15 2.64 13.64
CA TYR A 234 -2.37 3.23 14.19
C TYR A 234 -3.50 2.22 14.41
N GLY A 235 -3.49 1.08 13.71
CA GLY A 235 -4.56 0.08 13.74
C GLY A 235 -4.91 -0.45 15.14
N PRO A 236 -3.95 -0.70 16.04
CA PRO A 236 -4.26 -1.15 17.40
C PRO A 236 -5.09 -0.16 18.23
N HIS A 237 -5.02 1.14 17.93
CA HIS A 237 -5.62 2.19 18.77
C HIS A 237 -6.75 2.95 18.05
N TYR A 238 -6.63 3.14 16.74
CA TYR A 238 -7.53 3.94 15.91
C TYR A 238 -7.92 3.20 14.61
N PRO A 239 -8.50 1.99 14.69
CA PRO A 239 -8.90 1.21 13.51
C PRO A 239 -9.84 1.98 12.58
N ASP A 240 -10.75 2.82 13.10
CA ASP A 240 -11.69 3.61 12.29
C ASP A 240 -10.99 4.68 11.45
N ILE A 241 -9.96 5.33 12.00
CA ILE A 241 -9.13 6.29 11.28
C ILE A 241 -8.29 5.58 10.21
N VAL A 242 -7.78 4.38 10.51
CA VAL A 242 -7.08 3.54 9.53
C VAL A 242 -8.02 3.18 8.39
N VAL A 243 -9.23 2.68 8.68
CA VAL A 243 -10.24 2.35 7.68
C VAL A 243 -10.60 3.58 6.82
N ALA A 244 -10.81 4.74 7.44
CA ALA A 244 -11.09 5.99 6.73
C ALA A 244 -9.94 6.38 5.79
N SER A 245 -8.72 6.54 6.31
CA SER A 245 -7.54 6.96 5.54
C SER A 245 -7.21 6.04 4.37
N VAL A 246 -7.32 4.74 4.59
CA VAL A 246 -7.10 3.70 3.59
C VAL A 246 -8.19 3.75 2.50
N SER A 247 -9.45 3.95 2.88
CA SER A 247 -10.57 4.12 1.94
C SER A 247 -10.43 5.39 1.11
N ILE A 248 -10.04 6.50 1.73
CA ILE A 248 -9.76 7.78 1.06
C ILE A 248 -8.69 7.59 -0.01
N SER A 249 -7.59 6.92 0.35
CA SER A 249 -6.46 6.68 -0.55
C SER A 249 -6.82 5.87 -1.79
N ALA A 250 -7.81 4.97 -1.70
CA ALA A 250 -8.27 4.18 -2.83
C ALA A 250 -9.41 4.86 -3.61
N ILE A 251 -10.46 5.31 -2.92
CA ILE A 251 -11.73 5.74 -3.52
C ILE A 251 -11.67 7.23 -3.90
N ALA A 252 -11.17 8.11 -3.02
CA ALA A 252 -11.10 9.54 -3.33
C ALA A 252 -10.10 9.83 -4.47
N ASP A 253 -8.96 9.12 -4.47
CA ASP A 253 -7.98 9.19 -5.55
C ASP A 253 -8.54 8.63 -6.88
N ALA A 254 -9.32 7.55 -6.84
CA ALA A 254 -10.03 7.05 -8.01
C ALA A 254 -11.06 8.08 -8.53
N ALA A 255 -11.84 8.69 -7.63
CA ALA A 255 -12.82 9.72 -7.97
C ALA A 255 -12.15 10.93 -8.62
N ALA A 256 -11.05 11.43 -8.04
CA ALA A 256 -10.28 12.53 -8.58
C ALA A 256 -9.77 12.26 -10.01
N ASN A 257 -9.23 11.06 -10.26
CA ASN A 257 -8.76 10.69 -11.60
C ASN A 257 -9.92 10.56 -12.61
N LEU A 258 -11.02 9.89 -12.23
CA LEU A 258 -12.16 9.68 -13.13
C LEU A 258 -12.87 11.00 -13.46
N VAL A 259 -13.17 11.82 -12.46
CA VAL A 259 -13.80 13.13 -12.63
C VAL A 259 -12.87 14.07 -13.36
N GLY A 260 -11.59 14.13 -12.96
CA GLY A 260 -10.60 14.99 -13.59
C GLY A 260 -10.40 14.69 -15.08
N LYS A 261 -10.47 13.42 -15.49
CA LYS A 261 -10.38 13.03 -16.90
C LYS A 261 -11.65 13.26 -17.70
N LYS A 262 -12.82 13.01 -17.11
CA LYS A 262 -14.10 13.09 -17.81
C LYS A 262 -14.66 14.51 -17.88
N PHE A 263 -14.46 15.29 -16.82
CA PHE A 263 -15.09 16.60 -16.63
C PHE A 263 -14.11 17.74 -16.39
N GLY A 264 -12.81 17.45 -16.29
CA GLY A 264 -11.80 18.45 -16.01
C GLY A 264 -11.68 19.49 -17.12
N LYS A 265 -12.10 20.72 -16.84
CA LYS A 265 -11.98 21.87 -17.75
C LYS A 265 -11.00 22.89 -17.23
N HIS A 266 -10.85 22.99 -15.91
CA HIS A 266 -10.02 24.00 -15.27
C HIS A 266 -8.73 23.36 -14.75
N GLU A 267 -7.64 23.58 -15.49
CA GLU A 267 -6.32 23.09 -15.10
C GLU A 267 -5.60 24.04 -14.13
N TYR A 268 -4.83 23.48 -13.21
CA TYR A 268 -3.85 24.19 -12.39
C TYR A 268 -2.49 23.49 -12.43
N ARG A 269 -1.43 24.23 -12.12
CA ARG A 269 -0.07 23.69 -11.98
C ARG A 269 0.22 23.42 -10.51
N THR A 270 0.61 22.19 -10.20
CA THR A 270 1.00 21.80 -8.83
C THR A 270 2.24 22.58 -8.38
N ALA A 271 2.36 22.85 -7.08
CA ALA A 271 3.40 23.73 -6.54
C ALA A 271 4.82 23.18 -6.75
N ILE A 272 5.05 21.90 -6.46
CA ILE A 272 6.39 21.28 -6.49
C ILE A 272 6.67 20.63 -7.85
N SER A 273 5.88 19.64 -8.27
CA SER A 273 6.18 18.88 -9.49
C SER A 273 5.83 19.58 -10.81
N LYS A 274 5.18 20.75 -10.75
CA LYS A 274 4.66 21.51 -11.90
C LYS A 274 3.79 20.68 -12.86
N LYS A 275 3.22 19.56 -12.40
CA LYS A 275 2.25 18.75 -13.16
C LYS A 275 0.95 19.52 -13.35
N ARG A 276 0.26 19.24 -14.45
CA ARG A 276 -1.09 19.75 -14.70
C ARG A 276 -2.11 18.81 -14.08
N LYS A 277 -2.98 19.35 -13.24
CA LYS A 277 -4.12 18.68 -12.62
C LYS A 277 -5.35 19.55 -12.79
N THR A 278 -6.53 19.01 -12.49
CA THR A 278 -7.80 19.72 -12.69
C THR A 278 -8.48 20.04 -11.36
N PHE A 279 -9.10 21.22 -11.26
CA PHE A 279 -9.82 21.63 -10.06
C PHE A 279 -11.02 20.70 -9.78
N GLU A 280 -11.66 20.19 -10.82
CA GLU A 280 -12.79 19.26 -10.70
C GLU A 280 -12.35 17.92 -10.11
N GLY A 281 -11.17 17.42 -10.50
CA GLY A 281 -10.59 16.22 -9.91
C GLY A 281 -10.27 16.43 -8.43
N MET A 282 -9.62 17.55 -8.09
CA MET A 282 -9.30 17.90 -6.70
C MET A 282 -10.56 18.05 -5.85
N LEU A 283 -11.57 18.80 -6.32
CA LEU A 283 -12.84 18.98 -5.63
C LEU A 283 -13.56 17.65 -5.39
N SER A 284 -13.55 16.75 -6.38
CA SER A 284 -14.10 15.40 -6.22
C SER A 284 -13.37 14.62 -5.13
N ALA A 285 -12.04 14.64 -5.12
CA ALA A 285 -11.24 14.03 -4.05
C ALA A 285 -11.62 14.61 -2.67
N THR A 286 -11.73 15.93 -2.55
CA THR A 286 -12.08 16.64 -1.31
C THR A 286 -13.44 16.19 -0.77
N ILE A 287 -14.48 16.22 -1.61
CA ILE A 287 -15.84 15.85 -1.21
C ILE A 287 -15.89 14.37 -0.81
N VAL A 288 -15.32 13.48 -1.63
CA VAL A 288 -15.30 12.05 -1.34
C VAL A 288 -14.50 11.75 -0.06
N SER A 289 -13.39 12.45 0.16
CA SER A 289 -12.58 12.28 1.38
C SER A 289 -13.35 12.68 2.63
N PHE A 290 -14.07 13.80 2.59
CA PHE A 290 -14.93 14.26 3.68
C PHE A 290 -16.04 13.24 3.97
N LEU A 291 -16.75 12.78 2.94
CA LEU A 291 -17.86 11.82 3.09
C LEU A 291 -17.39 10.46 3.63
N LEU A 292 -16.26 9.94 3.14
CA LEU A 292 -15.71 8.68 3.66
C LEU A 292 -15.24 8.82 5.11
N SER A 293 -14.62 9.95 5.45
CA SER A 293 -14.26 10.23 6.85
C SER A 293 -15.50 10.28 7.73
N LEU A 294 -16.55 10.97 7.30
CA LEU A 294 -17.81 11.02 8.05
C LEU A 294 -18.41 9.62 8.22
N LEU A 295 -18.48 8.84 7.14
CA LEU A 295 -19.03 7.48 7.14
C LEU A 295 -18.37 6.58 8.18
N PHE A 296 -17.03 6.61 8.27
CA PHE A 296 -16.29 5.70 9.15
C PHE A 296 -16.05 6.26 10.56
N LEU A 297 -16.09 7.58 10.75
CA LEU A 297 -15.73 8.20 12.03
C LEU A 297 -16.94 8.64 12.87
N ILE A 298 -18.13 8.80 12.27
CA ILE A 298 -19.30 9.35 12.98
C ILE A 298 -19.71 8.55 14.21
N TYR A 299 -19.61 7.21 14.15
CA TYR A 299 -20.01 6.36 15.26
C TYR A 299 -19.09 6.51 16.48
N ARG A 300 -17.78 6.63 16.25
CA ARG A 300 -16.78 6.71 17.34
C ARG A 300 -16.53 8.13 17.83
N PHE A 301 -16.54 9.12 16.94
CA PHE A 301 -16.15 10.48 17.24
C PHE A 301 -17.34 11.46 17.32
N GLY A 302 -18.57 11.01 17.04
CA GLY A 302 -19.76 11.84 17.11
C GLY A 302 -19.63 13.10 16.27
N THR A 303 -19.94 14.27 16.83
CA THR A 303 -19.82 15.56 16.13
C THR A 303 -18.39 15.94 15.75
N TYR A 304 -17.36 15.40 16.43
CA TYR A 304 -15.96 15.63 16.06
C TYR A 304 -15.58 14.97 14.73
N SER A 305 -16.38 14.03 14.21
CA SER A 305 -16.15 13.43 12.89
C SER A 305 -16.17 14.45 11.75
N PHE A 306 -16.93 15.55 11.89
CA PHE A 306 -16.95 16.64 10.92
C PHE A 306 -15.59 17.32 10.82
N LEU A 307 -14.99 17.65 11.97
CA LEU A 307 -13.66 18.25 12.03
C LEU A 307 -12.61 17.29 11.46
N LEU A 308 -12.64 16.02 11.85
CA LEU A 308 -11.72 15.00 11.30
C LEU A 308 -11.89 14.83 9.78
N GLY A 309 -13.13 14.91 9.27
CA GLY A 309 -13.40 14.89 7.84
C GLY A 309 -12.83 16.09 7.09
N PHE A 310 -12.93 17.30 7.67
CA PHE A 310 -12.27 18.48 7.10
C PHE A 310 -10.75 18.37 7.12
N VAL A 311 -10.17 17.81 8.19
CA VAL A 311 -8.73 17.54 8.28
C VAL A 311 -8.29 16.59 7.17
N ALA A 312 -8.99 15.46 7.00
CA ALA A 312 -8.66 14.50 5.96
C ALA A 312 -8.76 15.10 4.54
N ALA A 313 -9.84 15.84 4.26
CA ALA A 313 -10.05 16.51 3.00
C ALA A 313 -8.99 17.60 2.73
N GLY A 314 -8.63 18.38 3.76
CA GLY A 314 -7.58 19.39 3.69
C GLY A 314 -6.20 18.80 3.40
N VAL A 315 -5.85 17.68 4.05
CA VAL A 315 -4.60 16.95 3.77
C VAL A 315 -4.58 16.43 2.33
N MET A 316 -5.70 15.89 1.83
CA MET A 316 -5.79 15.43 0.44
C MET A 316 -5.58 16.57 -0.56
N VAL A 317 -6.21 17.74 -0.34
CA VAL A 317 -5.97 18.95 -1.14
C VAL A 317 -4.51 19.37 -1.09
N LEU A 318 -3.91 19.35 0.10
CA LEU A 318 -2.51 19.75 0.29
C LEU A 318 -1.56 18.82 -0.48
N ILE A 319 -1.75 17.50 -0.39
CA ILE A 319 -0.95 16.53 -1.14
C ILE A 319 -1.15 16.71 -2.64
N ASP A 320 -2.39 16.88 -3.09
CA ASP A 320 -2.73 17.02 -4.51
C ASP A 320 -2.10 18.28 -5.12
N TRP A 321 -2.20 19.40 -4.39
CA TRP A 321 -1.68 20.71 -4.77
C TRP A 321 -0.16 20.79 -4.71
N LEU A 322 0.47 20.32 -3.62
CA LEU A 322 1.93 20.28 -3.50
C LEU A 322 2.51 19.34 -4.57
N SER A 323 1.89 18.17 -4.73
CA SER A 323 2.35 17.06 -5.55
C SER A 323 3.86 16.79 -5.37
N PRO A 324 4.29 16.30 -4.18
CA PRO A 324 5.67 15.94 -3.92
C PRO A 324 6.24 14.95 -4.94
N GLN A 325 7.56 14.80 -4.99
CA GLN A 325 8.24 13.79 -5.83
C GLN A 325 8.13 12.36 -5.28
N VAL A 326 7.24 12.16 -4.30
CA VAL A 326 6.88 10.87 -3.72
C VAL A 326 5.44 10.56 -4.09
N SER A 327 5.13 9.29 -4.32
CA SER A 327 3.83 8.82 -4.77
C SER A 327 2.75 9.20 -3.76
N ASP A 328 1.71 9.85 -4.26
CA ASP A 328 0.40 10.01 -3.62
C ASP A 328 -0.11 8.71 -2.98
N ASN A 329 0.03 7.57 -3.65
CA ASN A 329 -0.33 6.27 -3.09
C ASN A 329 0.37 5.93 -1.76
N LEU A 330 1.60 6.42 -1.52
CA LEU A 330 2.30 6.26 -0.25
C LEU A 330 1.86 7.34 0.75
N LEU A 331 1.79 8.59 0.30
CA LEU A 331 1.56 9.75 1.15
C LEU A 331 0.11 9.87 1.64
N ASN A 332 -0.88 9.57 0.79
CA ASN A 332 -2.30 9.70 1.12
C ASN A 332 -2.67 8.94 2.39
N PRO A 333 -2.42 7.61 2.52
CA PRO A 333 -2.82 6.90 3.72
C PRO A 333 -2.04 7.42 4.93
N LEU A 334 -0.72 7.60 4.80
CA LEU A 334 0.16 8.03 5.88
C LEU A 334 -0.23 9.40 6.46
N LEU A 335 -0.30 10.43 5.61
CA LEU A 335 -0.49 11.80 6.08
C LEU A 335 -1.93 12.03 6.53
N THR A 336 -2.93 11.44 5.85
CA THR A 336 -4.33 11.57 6.27
C THR A 336 -4.55 10.89 7.63
N SER A 337 -4.05 9.67 7.83
CA SER A 337 -4.18 8.97 9.11
C SER A 337 -3.43 9.70 10.22
N THR A 338 -2.20 10.16 9.95
CA THR A 338 -1.37 10.85 10.94
C THR A 338 -2.04 12.13 11.41
N ALA A 339 -2.52 12.97 10.48
CA ALA A 339 -3.18 14.23 10.81
C ALA A 339 -4.48 13.99 11.59
N MET A 340 -5.31 13.05 11.15
CA MET A 340 -6.53 12.69 11.88
C MET A 340 -6.23 12.15 13.29
N VAL A 341 -5.22 11.29 13.46
CA VAL A 341 -4.83 10.77 14.78
C VAL A 341 -4.32 11.88 15.70
N ILE A 342 -3.52 12.82 15.19
CA ILE A 342 -3.03 13.96 15.99
C ILE A 342 -4.21 14.80 16.49
N VAL A 343 -5.13 15.16 15.59
CA VAL A 343 -6.32 15.95 15.97
C VAL A 343 -7.23 15.17 16.91
N ALA A 344 -7.48 13.89 16.62
CA ALA A 344 -8.28 13.03 17.49
C ALA A 344 -7.69 12.93 18.90
N LYS A 345 -6.36 12.81 19.03
CA LYS A 345 -5.69 12.84 20.33
C LYS A 345 -5.92 14.16 21.04
N ILE A 346 -5.73 15.30 20.36
CA ILE A 346 -5.95 16.63 20.96
C ILE A 346 -7.39 16.79 21.47
N LEU A 347 -8.39 16.30 20.72
CA LEU A 347 -9.80 16.38 21.08
C LEU A 347 -10.21 15.42 22.21
N LEU A 348 -9.51 14.29 22.36
CA LEU A 348 -9.78 13.27 23.36
C LEU A 348 -8.86 13.36 24.59
N LEU A 349 -7.98 14.35 24.64
CA LEU A 349 -7.24 14.66 25.86
C LEU A 349 -8.26 15.18 26.90
N PRO A 350 -8.28 14.61 28.11
CA PRO A 350 -9.19 15.02 29.18
C PRO A 350 -8.96 16.45 29.65
#